data_AF-A0A0M9YI14-F1
#
_entry.id   AF-A0A0M9YI14-F1
#
_cell.length_a   1.000
_cell.length_b   1.000
_cell.length_c   1.000
_cell.angle_alpha   90.00
_cell.angle_beta   90.00
_cell.angle_gamma   90.00
#
_symmetry.space_group_name_H-M   'P 1'
#
loop_
_entity.id
_entity.type
_entity.pdbx_description
1 polymer ?
#
loop_
_entity_poly.entity_id
_entity_poly.type
_entity_poly.pdbx_seq_one_letter_code
_entity_poly.pdbx_strand_id
1 'polypeptide(L)' 'MRPAAPHHGWAALTRAELRVANLVAEGLTNRAVAAQLSVSPHTVDSHLRNIFAKLGISSRVALVRLAVLADLAA' A
#
# COMPACT_ATOMS: atom_id res chain seq x y z
N MET A 1 -14.46 -18.06 17.95
CA MET A 1 -14.39 -16.60 17.71
C MET A 1 -13.19 -16.33 16.81
N ARG A 2 -13.37 -15.92 15.53
CA ARG A 2 -12.23 -15.41 14.73
C ARG A 2 -11.91 -14.01 15.25
N PRO A 3 -10.64 -13.66 15.53
CA PRO A 3 -10.30 -12.30 15.94
C PRO A 3 -10.77 -11.31 14.85
N ALA A 4 -11.29 -10.16 15.28
CA ALA A 4 -11.64 -9.09 14.36
C ALA A 4 -10.39 -8.71 13.56
N ALA A 5 -10.50 -8.67 12.24
CA ALA A 5 -9.38 -8.27 11.39
C ALA A 5 -8.93 -6.86 11.77
N PRO A 6 -7.62 -6.58 11.80
CA PRO A 6 -7.12 -5.25 12.11
C PRO A 6 -7.73 -4.24 11.14
N HIS A 7 -8.21 -3.13 11.69
CA HIS A 7 -8.85 -2.06 10.91
C HIS A 7 -7.82 -1.02 10.41
N HIS A 8 -6.61 -1.01 10.97
CA HIS A 8 -5.55 -0.05 10.67
C HIS A 8 -4.18 -0.74 10.64
N GLY A 9 -3.19 -0.07 10.06
CA GLY A 9 -1.82 -0.55 9.92
C GLY A 9 -1.62 -1.56 8.80
N TRP A 10 -0.39 -2.06 8.65
CA TRP A 10 0.00 -2.95 7.56
C TRP A 10 -0.82 -4.25 7.48
N ALA A 11 -1.23 -4.79 8.63
CA ALA A 11 -2.05 -6.00 8.68
C ALA A 11 -3.51 -5.79 8.20
N ALA A 12 -3.98 -4.53 8.10
CA ALA A 12 -5.31 -4.19 7.58
C ALA A 12 -5.36 -4.09 6.05
N LEU A 13 -4.18 -4.12 5.39
CA LEU A 13 -4.09 -4.09 3.94
C LEU A 13 -4.47 -5.46 3.36
N THR A 14 -5.30 -5.43 2.31
CA THR A 14 -5.59 -6.61 1.50
C THR A 14 -4.34 -7.04 0.72
N ARG A 15 -4.35 -8.27 0.20
CA ARG A 15 -3.24 -8.75 -0.66
C ARG A 15 -2.99 -7.85 -1.88
N ALA A 16 -4.05 -7.27 -2.46
CA ALA A 16 -3.89 -6.35 -3.59
C ALA A 16 -3.25 -5.03 -3.16
N GLU A 17 -3.70 -4.45 -2.04
CA GLU A 17 -3.14 -3.23 -1.47
C GLU A 17 -1.69 -3.40 -1.03
N LEU A 18 -1.32 -4.55 -0.44
CA LEU A 18 0.07 -4.86 -0.09
C LEU A 18 0.96 -4.87 -1.34
N ARG A 19 0.52 -5.51 -2.43
CA ARG A 19 1.29 -5.51 -3.68
C ARG A 19 1.49 -4.09 -4.23
N VAL A 20 0.44 -3.27 -4.23
CA VAL A 20 0.54 -1.86 -4.65
C VAL A 20 1.49 -1.09 -3.74
N ALA A 21 1.36 -1.24 -2.41
CA ALA A 21 2.20 -0.57 -1.44
C ALA A 21 3.69 -0.90 -1.61
N ASN A 22 4.03 -2.18 -1.82
CA ASN A 22 5.40 -2.64 -2.02
C ASN A 22 6.01 -2.05 -3.30
N LEU A 23 5.33 -2.17 -4.44
CA LEU A 23 5.83 -1.61 -5.70
C LEU A 23 6.00 -0.09 -5.62
N VAL A 24 5.11 0.60 -4.90
CA VAL A 24 5.24 2.04 -4.67
C VAL A 24 6.40 2.38 -3.75
N ALA A 25 6.65 1.56 -2.72
CA ALA A 25 7.78 1.68 -1.81
C ALA A 25 9.13 1.48 -2.54
N GLU A 26 9.17 0.60 -3.54
CA GLU A 26 10.30 0.42 -4.46
C GLU A 26 10.51 1.61 -5.41
N GLY A 27 9.64 2.62 -5.39
CA GLY A 27 9.78 3.84 -6.18
C GLY A 27 9.01 3.84 -7.51
N LEU A 28 8.22 2.82 -7.81
CA LEU A 28 7.54 2.72 -9.11
C LEU A 28 6.36 3.68 -9.23
N THR A 29 6.30 4.45 -10.31
CA THR A 29 5.16 5.34 -10.61
C THR A 29 3.84 4.57 -10.72
N ASN A 30 2.69 5.23 -10.53
CA ASN A 30 1.39 4.58 -10.66
C ASN A 30 1.18 3.89 -12.02
N ARG A 31 1.76 4.43 -13.09
CA ARG A 31 1.72 3.82 -14.44
C ARG A 31 2.53 2.52 -14.50
N ALA A 32 3.72 2.49 -13.88
CA ALA A 32 4.54 1.29 -13.83
C ALA A 32 3.88 0.20 -12.96
N VAL A 33 3.32 0.58 -11.80
CA VAL A 33 2.53 -0.32 -10.94
C VAL A 33 1.33 -0.88 -11.70
N ALA A 34 0.60 -0.01 -12.40
CA ALA A 34 -0.56 -0.39 -13.21
C ALA A 34 -0.19 -1.42 -14.29
N ALA A 35 0.93 -1.19 -14.99
CA ALA A 35 1.43 -2.12 -16.00
C ALA A 35 1.81 -3.48 -15.40
N GLN A 36 2.49 -3.52 -14.25
CA GLN A 36 2.88 -4.78 -13.60
C GLN A 36 1.68 -5.58 -13.06
N LEU A 37 0.66 -4.88 -12.58
CA LEU A 37 -0.53 -5.51 -12.01
C LEU A 37 -1.64 -5.73 -13.06
N SER A 38 -1.40 -5.37 -14.33
CA SER A 38 -2.39 -5.41 -15.42
C SER A 38 -3.71 -4.70 -15.07
N VAL A 39 -3.62 -3.52 -14.44
CA VAL A 39 -4.76 -2.67 -14.07
C VAL A 39 -4.62 -1.27 -14.64
N SER A 40 -5.66 -0.43 -14.50
CA SER A 40 -5.56 0.98 -14.87
C SER A 40 -4.78 1.79 -13.81
N PRO A 41 -4.10 2.90 -14.18
CA PRO A 41 -3.52 3.83 -13.22
C PRO A 41 -4.53 4.41 -12.22
N HIS A 42 -5.80 4.52 -12.62
CA HIS A 42 -6.89 4.97 -11.74
C HIS A 42 -7.25 3.93 -10.67
N THR A 43 -7.12 2.65 -11.00
CA THR A 43 -7.24 1.55 -10.03
C THR A 43 -6.12 1.63 -8.99
N VAL A 44 -4.89 1.91 -9.42
CA VAL A 44 -3.75 2.13 -8.51
C VAL A 44 -3.99 3.33 -7.59
N ASP A 45 -4.50 4.44 -8.11
CA ASP A 45 -4.89 5.60 -7.30
C ASP A 45 -5.92 5.22 -6.21
N SER A 46 -6.94 4.48 -6.59
CA SER A 46 -7.98 4.02 -5.66
C SER A 46 -7.41 3.11 -4.57
N HIS A 47 -6.49 2.21 -4.92
CA HIS A 47 -5.75 1.42 -3.93
C HIS A 47 -4.92 2.30 -3.01
N LEU A 48 -4.20 3.30 -3.54
CA LEU A 48 -3.39 4.21 -2.73
C LEU A 48 -4.23 5.02 -1.75
N ARG A 49 -5.41 5.50 -2.15
CA ARG A 49 -6.33 6.19 -1.22
C ARG A 49 -6.74 5.29 -0.05
N ASN A 50 -7.06 4.03 -0.32
CA ASN A 50 -7.42 3.07 0.73
C ASN A 50 -6.22 2.71 1.62
N ILE A 51 -5.03 2.51 1.03
CA ILE A 51 -3.79 2.26 1.76
C ILE A 51 -3.49 3.42 2.71
N PHE A 52 -3.57 4.64 2.21
CA PHE A 52 -3.31 5.86 2.99
C PHE A 52 -4.26 5.98 4.17
N ALA A 53 -5.56 5.75 3.96
CA ALA A 53 -6.55 5.73 5.03
C ALA A 53 -6.24 4.65 6.09
N LYS A 54 -5.92 3.43 5.67
CA LYS A 54 -5.61 2.31 6.58
C LYS A 54 -4.31 2.49 7.35
N LEU A 55 -3.31 3.14 6.75
CA LEU A 55 -2.02 3.43 7.38
C LEU A 55 -2.00 4.75 8.13
N GLY A 56 -3.05 5.58 8.05
CA GLY A 56 -3.10 6.89 8.70
C GLY A 56 -2.12 7.90 8.11
N ILE A 57 -1.82 7.80 6.81
CA ILE A 57 -0.91 8.69 6.09
C ILE A 57 -1.63 9.43 4.98
N SER A 58 -1.01 10.48 4.45
CA SER A 58 -1.57 11.32 3.38
C SER A 58 -0.67 11.45 2.15
N SER A 59 0.50 10.82 2.15
CA SER A 59 1.46 10.98 1.07
C SER A 59 2.20 9.70 0.70
N ARG A 60 2.59 9.64 -0.58
CA ARG A 60 3.46 8.61 -1.13
C ARG A 60 4.81 8.55 -0.41
N VAL A 61 5.39 9.70 -0.05
CA VAL A 61 6.66 9.76 0.67
C VAL A 61 6.52 9.13 2.06
N ALA A 62 5.41 9.40 2.76
CA ALA A 62 5.12 8.76 4.04
C ALA A 62 4.95 7.23 3.89
N LEU A 63 4.32 6.77 2.80
CA LEU A 63 4.20 5.34 2.50
C LEU A 63 5.57 4.68 2.33
N VAL A 64 6.45 5.28 1.51
CA VAL A 64 7.83 4.78 1.29
C VAL A 64 8.57 4.73 2.63
N ARG A 65 8.51 5.80 3.43
CA ARG A 65 9.18 5.85 4.74
C ARG A 65 8.67 4.76 5.69
N LEU A 66 7.35 4.56 5.78
CA LEU A 66 6.78 3.52 6.64
C LEU A 66 7.14 2.11 6.15
N ALA A 67 7.20 1.89 4.84
CA ALA A 67 7.57 0.59 4.28
C ALA A 67 9.02 0.23 4.62
N VAL A 68 9.95 1.18 4.46
CA VAL A 68 11.36 0.99 4.84
C VAL A 68 11.49 0.71 6.34
N LEU A 69 10.76 1.43 7.19
CA LEU A 69 10.78 1.19 8.64
C LEU A 69 10.16 -0.15 9.04
N ALA A 70 9.15 -0.62 8.30
CA ALA A 70 8.56 -1.93 8.52
C ALA A 70 9.49 -3.07 8.12
N ASP A 71 10.28 -2.89 7.06
CA ASP A 71 11.31 -3.84 6.62
C ASP A 71 12.49 -3.92 7.59
N LEU A 72 12.90 -2.78 8.19
CA LEU A 72 13.89 -2.76 9.28
C LEU A 72 13.40 -3.43 10.58
N ALA A 73 12.10 -3.66 10.71
CA ALA A 73 11.47 -4.30 11.86
C ALA A 73 11.12 -5.79 11.62
N ALA A 74 11.42 -6.32 10.43
CA ALA A 74 11.20 -7.70 10.02
C ALA A 74 12.48 -8.54 10.16
#